data_AF-T1G081-F1
#
_entry.id   AF-T1G081-F1
#
_cell.length_a   1.000
_cell.length_b   1.000
_cell.length_c   1.000
_cell.angle_alpha   90.00
_cell.angle_beta   90.00
_cell.angle_gamma   90.00
#
_symmetry.space_group_name_H-M   'P 1'
#
loop_
_entity.id
_entity.type
_entity.pdbx_description
1 polymer ?
#
loop_
_entity_poly.entity_id
_entity_poly.type
_entity_poly.pdbx_seq_one_letter_code
_entity_poly.pdbx_strand_id
1 'polypeptide(L)'
;RSYPFAVCYMGITGVELCVDSSHSDNEAKYVRRSCTPNAKVVHILDKNGLRFFICATKTIPLGKEITIPFYFDYHRRSACMFI
;
A
#
# COMPACT_ATOMS: atom_id res chain seq x y z
N ARG A 1 -1.29 12.60 14.05
CA ARG A 1 -2.62 12.01 13.76
C ARG A 1 -2.36 10.75 12.93
N SER A 2 -2.79 9.59 13.40
CA SER A 2 -2.66 8.34 12.62
C SER A 2 -3.74 8.31 11.55
N TYR A 3 -3.36 8.00 10.31
CA TYR A 3 -4.30 7.80 9.21
C TYR A 3 -4.38 6.28 8.91
N PRO A 4 -5.26 5.52 9.58
CA PRO A 4 -5.24 4.06 9.51
C PRO A 4 -5.51 3.53 8.08
N PHE A 5 -6.30 4.27 7.30
CA PHE A 5 -6.67 3.94 5.93
C PHE A 5 -5.85 4.73 4.87
N ALA A 6 -4.68 5.27 5.25
CA ALA A 6 -3.78 5.91 4.30
C ALA A 6 -2.80 4.92 3.66
N VAL A 7 -2.76 4.91 2.32
CA VAL A 7 -1.79 4.16 1.52
C VAL A 7 -0.83 5.15 0.87
N CYS A 8 0.40 5.24 1.38
CA CYS A 8 1.47 6.03 0.77
C CYS A 8 2.28 5.21 -0.24
N TYR A 9 2.72 5.86 -1.31
CA TYR A 9 3.30 5.29 -2.50
C TYR A 9 4.44 6.17 -3.02
N MET A 10 5.61 5.57 -3.27
CA MET A 10 6.82 6.24 -3.78
C MET A 10 7.30 5.65 -5.13
N GLY A 11 6.38 5.28 -6.01
CA GLY A 11 6.69 4.70 -7.33
C GLY A 11 6.39 5.62 -8.52
N ILE A 12 6.16 6.90 -8.28
CA ILE A 12 6.21 7.96 -9.30
C ILE A 12 7.48 8.78 -9.02
N THR A 13 8.27 9.04 -10.06
CA THR A 13 9.62 9.58 -9.96
C THR A 13 9.68 10.88 -9.16
N GLY A 14 10.25 10.81 -7.95
CA GLY A 14 10.48 11.97 -7.08
C GLY A 14 9.26 12.48 -6.29
N VAL A 15 8.11 11.80 -6.35
CA VAL A 15 6.88 12.25 -5.66
C VAL A 15 6.35 11.17 -4.72
N GLU A 16 6.28 11.49 -3.43
CA GLU A 16 5.52 10.73 -2.44
C GLU A 16 4.04 11.11 -2.54
N LEU A 17 3.17 10.13 -2.78
CA LEU A 17 1.72 10.31 -2.81
C LEU A 17 1.07 9.45 -1.74
N CYS A 18 0.15 10.02 -0.97
CA CYS A 18 -0.67 9.27 -0.01
C CYS A 18 -2.15 9.36 -0.41
N VAL A 19 -2.80 8.20 -0.53
CA VAL A 19 -4.24 8.07 -0.74
C VAL A 19 -4.91 7.87 0.61
N ASP A 20 -5.77 8.81 1.02
CA ASP A 20 -6.69 8.59 2.13
C ASP A 20 -7.94 7.84 1.62
N SER A 21 -8.11 6.61 2.09
CA SER A 21 -9.24 5.75 1.71
C SER A 21 -10.33 5.66 2.79
N SER A 22 -10.28 6.52 3.83
CA SER A 22 -11.21 6.52 4.97
C SER A 22 -12.69 6.67 4.59
N HIS A 23 -12.99 7.37 3.49
CA HIS A 23 -14.34 7.56 2.96
C HIS A 23 -14.67 6.67 1.75
N SER A 24 -13.76 5.76 1.36
CA SER A 24 -14.00 4.82 0.27
C SER A 24 -14.72 3.57 0.76
N ASP A 25 -15.59 3.01 -0.07
CA ASP A 25 -16.25 1.72 0.20
C ASP A 25 -15.46 0.51 -0.34
N ASN A 26 -14.15 0.69 -0.61
CA ASN A 26 -13.30 -0.34 -1.19
C ASN A 26 -12.60 -1.14 -0.07
N GLU A 27 -12.68 -2.47 -0.11
CA GLU A 27 -11.99 -3.38 0.81
C GLU A 27 -10.47 -3.22 0.81
N ALA A 28 -9.89 -2.67 -0.27
CA ALA A 28 -8.46 -2.36 -0.36
C ALA A 28 -7.93 -1.49 0.81
N LYS A 29 -8.79 -0.71 1.48
CA LYS A 29 -8.43 0.06 2.69
C LYS A 29 -8.00 -0.80 3.88
N TYR A 30 -8.36 -2.09 3.90
CA TYR A 30 -8.03 -3.04 4.96
C TYR A 30 -6.76 -3.85 4.69
N VAL A 31 -6.08 -3.65 3.54
CA VAL A 31 -4.85 -4.40 3.23
C VAL A 31 -3.75 -4.12 4.26
N ARG A 32 -3.20 -5.18 4.87
CA ARG A 32 -2.14 -5.04 5.87
C ARG A 32 -0.75 -4.93 5.23
N ARG A 33 0.16 -4.31 5.96
CA ARG A 33 1.57 -4.21 5.58
C ARG A 33 2.35 -5.40 6.13
N SER A 34 3.33 -5.89 5.38
CA SER A 34 4.18 -7.03 5.75
C SER A 34 5.62 -6.82 5.26
N CYS A 35 6.58 -7.39 6.00
CA CYS A 35 7.98 -7.49 5.56
C CYS A 35 8.21 -8.63 4.55
N THR A 36 7.23 -9.53 4.37
CA THR A 36 7.26 -10.67 3.43
C THR A 36 6.04 -10.68 2.49
N PRO A 37 5.71 -9.56 1.84
CA PRO A 37 4.43 -9.35 1.16
C PRO A 37 4.20 -10.30 -0.02
N ASN A 38 2.93 -10.42 -0.41
CA ASN A 38 2.49 -11.20 -1.57
C ASN A 38 1.76 -10.37 -2.64
N ALA A 39 1.57 -9.07 -2.40
CA ALA A 39 1.12 -8.10 -3.37
C ALA A 39 1.96 -6.83 -3.34
N LYS A 40 1.82 -5.99 -4.37
CA LYS A 40 2.41 -4.65 -4.47
C LYS A 40 1.35 -3.65 -4.92
N VAL A 41 1.55 -2.39 -4.57
CA VAL A 41 0.78 -1.29 -5.16
C VAL A 41 1.38 -0.96 -6.52
N VAL A 42 0.54 -0.88 -7.55
CA VAL A 42 0.88 -0.35 -8.87
C VAL A 42 -0.05 0.81 -9.19
N HIS A 43 0.31 1.62 -10.19
CA HIS A 43 -0.52 2.73 -10.65
C HIS A 43 -0.76 2.65 -12.15
N ILE A 44 -1.86 3.26 -12.59
CA ILE A 44 -2.11 3.62 -13.99
C ILE A 44 -2.44 5.11 -14.00
N LEU A 45 -1.78 5.86 -14.89
CA LEU A 45 -2.12 7.24 -15.19
C LEU A 45 -2.79 7.27 -16.57
N ASP A 46 -4.04 7.73 -16.63
CA ASP A 46 -4.76 7.93 -17.88
C ASP A 46 -5.59 9.23 -17.86
N LYS A 47 -6.44 9.42 -18.88
CA LYS A 47 -7.30 10.61 -19.02
C LYS A 47 -8.27 10.83 -17.84
N ASN A 48 -8.58 9.78 -17.09
CA ASN A 48 -9.46 9.81 -15.92
C ASN A 48 -8.65 9.93 -14.61
N GLY A 49 -7.35 10.25 -14.70
CA GLY A 49 -6.47 10.53 -13.56
C GLY A 49 -5.63 9.33 -13.12
N LEU A 50 -5.02 9.50 -11.95
CA LEU A 50 -4.17 8.50 -11.31
C LEU A 50 -5.01 7.48 -10.53
N ARG A 51 -4.89 6.20 -10.88
CA ARG A 51 -5.55 5.10 -10.15
C ARG A 51 -4.53 4.10 -9.64
N PHE A 52 -4.77 3.57 -8.45
CA PHE A 52 -3.92 2.60 -7.78
C PHE A 52 -4.59 1.22 -7.74
N PHE A 53 -3.79 0.17 -7.87
CA PHE A 53 -4.24 -1.22 -7.83
C PHE A 53 -3.32 -2.04 -6.93
N ILE A 54 -3.88 -3.04 -6.26
CA ILE A 54 -3.13 -4.06 -5.51
C ILE A 54 -2.99 -5.27 -6.43
N CYS A 55 -1.76 -5.58 -6.83
CA CYS A 55 -1.47 -6.70 -7.72
C CYS A 55 -0.62 -7.75 -7.01
N ALA A 56 -1.01 -9.02 -7.11
CA ALA A 56 -0.22 -10.14 -6.59
C ALA A 56 1.18 -10.17 -7.23
N THR A 57 2.20 -10.47 -6.43
CA THR A 57 3.59 -10.66 -6.89
C THR A 57 3.98 -12.12 -7.05
N LYS A 58 3.15 -13.03 -6.54
CA LYS A 58 3.29 -14.50 -6.56
C LYS A 58 1.90 -15.12 -6.37
N THR A 59 1.75 -16.41 -6.67
CA THR A 59 0.49 -17.13 -6.42
C THR A 59 0.08 -17.04 -4.95
N ILE A 60 -1.18 -16.65 -4.71
CA ILE A 60 -1.78 -16.55 -3.37
C ILE A 60 -2.82 -17.67 -3.23
N PRO A 61 -2.61 -18.67 -2.36
CA PRO A 61 -3.62 -19.69 -2.07
C PRO A 61 -4.91 -19.09 -1.50
N LEU A 62 -6.04 -19.77 -1.73
CA LEU A 62 -7.34 -19.38 -1.17
C LEU A 62 -7.26 -19.25 0.36
N GLY A 63 -7.89 -18.21 0.91
CA GLY A 63 -7.88 -17.91 2.34
C GLY A 63 -6.56 -17.34 2.87
N LYS A 64 -5.49 -17.26 2.06
CA LYS A 64 -4.26 -16.56 2.46
C LYS A 64 -4.44 -15.06 2.33
N GLU A 65 -4.13 -14.34 3.41
CA GLU A 65 -4.19 -12.89 3.45
C GLU A 65 -3.34 -12.21 2.36
N ILE A 66 -3.88 -11.14 1.79
CA ILE A 66 -3.16 -10.23 0.88
C ILE A 66 -2.46 -9.15 1.70
N THR A 67 -1.15 -8.98 1.50
CA THR A 67 -0.32 -7.97 2.17
C THR A 67 0.62 -7.25 1.20
N ILE A 68 0.80 -5.95 1.45
CA ILE A 68 1.69 -5.06 0.68
C ILE A 68 2.96 -4.72 1.49
N PRO A 69 4.07 -4.28 0.86
CA PRO A 69 5.25 -3.84 1.60
C PRO A 69 5.00 -2.57 2.43
N PHE A 70 5.87 -2.33 3.40
CA PHE A 70 6.03 -1.02 4.01
C PHE A 70 6.70 -0.08 2.98
N TYR A 71 5.94 0.88 2.45
CA TYR A 71 6.45 1.92 1.54
C TYR A 71 7.00 3.15 2.27
N PHE A 72 7.17 3.11 3.59
CA PHE A 72 7.71 4.23 4.37
C PHE A 72 9.18 3.97 4.71
N ASP A 73 10.06 4.90 4.34
CA ASP A 73 11.46 4.81 4.73
C ASP A 73 11.62 5.16 6.22
N TYR A 74 12.00 4.16 7.01
CA TYR A 74 12.15 4.27 8.45
C TYR A 74 13.28 5.22 8.87
N HIS A 75 14.19 5.62 7.96
CA HIS A 75 15.23 6.62 8.25
C HIS A 75 14.68 8.00 8.65
N ARG A 76 13.37 8.29 8.47
CA ARG A 76 12.75 9.52 8.99
C ARG A 76 12.00 9.40 10.32
N ARG A 77 11.93 8.20 10.94
CA ARG A 77 11.92 7.93 12.42
C ARG A 77 11.57 6.47 12.78
N SER A 78 12.60 5.74 13.22
CA SER A 78 12.66 4.79 14.34
C SER A 78 11.77 3.56 14.42
N ALA A 79 12.40 2.42 14.81
CA ALA A 79 11.90 1.07 14.56
C ALA A 79 11.93 0.82 13.02
N CYS A 80 11.22 -0.08 12.35
CA CYS A 80 10.77 -1.45 12.62
C CYS A 80 10.71 -1.94 14.08
N MET A 81 9.50 -2.28 14.55
CA MET A 81 9.27 -3.07 15.75
C MET A 81 8.36 -4.24 15.37
N PHE A 82 8.95 -5.42 15.22
CA PHE A 82 8.24 -6.68 15.35
C PHE A 82 8.00 -6.92 16.84
N ILE A 83 6.73 -6.96 17.25
CA ILE A 83 6.21 -7.85 18.30
C ILE A 83 4.83 -8.30 17.80
#